data_AF-A0AAE2UIR3-F1
#
_entry.id   AF-A0AAE2UIR3-F1
#
_cell.length_a   1.000
_cell.length_b   1.000
_cell.length_c   1.000
_cell.angle_alpha   90.00
_cell.angle_beta   90.00
_cell.angle_gamma   90.00
#
_symmetry.space_group_name_H-M   'P 1'
#
loop_
_entity.id
_entity.type
_entity.pdbx_description
1 polymer ?
#
loop_
_entity_poly.entity_id
_entity_poly.type
_entity_poly.pdbx_seq_one_letter_code
_entity_poly.pdbx_strand_id
1 'polypeptide(L)'
;MTQGLQHYAKKFANLRVDRARGVAPHKPILLLAMIDLFEQGNLYRNEIYLSPELTANFLKFWHRFVSSDHYSNIALPFFHLTGELEFMPSLESLRWHRTRWKIKHQ
;
A
#
# COMPACT_ATOMS: atom_id res chain seq x y z
N MET A 1 -9.08 5.63 19.33
CA MET A 1 -8.31 5.02 18.23
C MET A 1 -7.82 6.12 17.31
N THR A 2 -6.55 6.07 16.90
CA THR A 2 -5.85 7.13 16.18
C THR A 2 -6.53 7.44 14.84
N GLN A 3 -6.90 8.70 14.61
CA GLN A 3 -7.65 9.16 13.42
C GLN A 3 -7.05 8.68 12.08
N GLY A 4 -5.73 8.48 12.02
CA GLY A 4 -5.04 7.94 10.84
C GLY A 4 -5.45 6.51 10.47
N LEU A 5 -5.57 5.58 11.43
CA LEU A 5 -5.89 4.18 11.11
C LEU A 5 -7.30 4.05 10.51
N GLN A 6 -8.28 4.77 11.08
CA GLN A 6 -9.64 4.81 10.55
C GLN A 6 -9.68 5.44 9.14
N HIS A 7 -8.86 6.48 8.90
CA HIS A 7 -8.73 7.09 7.58
C HIS A 7 -8.24 6.09 6.53
N TYR A 8 -7.14 5.37 6.80
CA TYR A 8 -6.60 4.40 5.84
C TYR A 8 -7.49 3.16 5.70
N ALA A 9 -8.09 2.66 6.78
CA ALA A 9 -9.05 1.56 6.70
C ALA A 9 -10.23 1.92 5.77
N LYS A 10 -10.75 3.15 5.88
CA LYS A 10 -11.79 3.65 4.97
C LYS A 10 -11.29 3.76 3.53
N LYS A 11 -10.07 4.26 3.29
CA LYS A 11 -9.49 4.32 1.94
C LYS A 11 -9.32 2.93 1.33
N PHE A 12 -8.78 1.97 2.07
CA PHE A 12 -8.60 0.59 1.61
C PHE A 12 -9.93 -0.11 1.32
N ALA A 13 -10.93 0.08 2.18
CA ALA A 13 -12.27 -0.48 1.96
C ALA A 13 -12.96 0.09 0.69
N ASN A 14 -12.62 1.32 0.29
CA ASN A 14 -13.19 2.00 -0.88
C ASN A 14 -12.23 2.02 -2.09
N LEU A 15 -11.20 1.17 -2.10
CA LEU A 15 -10.22 1.12 -3.18
C LEU A 15 -10.92 0.86 -4.52
N ARG A 16 -10.65 1.72 -5.51
CA ARG A 16 -11.23 1.58 -6.84
C ARG A 16 -10.54 0.45 -7.60
N VAL A 17 -11.23 -0.69 -7.65
CA VAL A 17 -10.82 -1.88 -8.41
C VAL A 17 -11.64 -2.00 -9.70
N ASP A 18 -11.02 -2.57 -10.73
CA ASP A 18 -11.74 -2.99 -11.92
C ASP A 18 -12.69 -4.15 -11.58
N ARG A 19 -13.87 -4.17 -12.20
CA ARG A 19 -14.93 -5.14 -11.99
C ARG A 19 -15.44 -5.79 -13.29
N ALA A 20 -14.84 -5.47 -14.44
CA ALA A 20 -15.32 -5.90 -15.75
C ALA A 20 -15.31 -7.43 -15.95
N ARG A 21 -14.43 -8.15 -15.24
CA ARG A 21 -14.30 -9.62 -15.30
C ARG A 21 -14.34 -10.26 -13.91
N GLY A 22 -15.16 -9.71 -13.02
CA GLY A 22 -15.06 -9.97 -11.59
C GLY A 22 -14.12 -8.96 -10.90
N VAL A 23 -14.02 -9.03 -9.58
CA VAL A 23 -13.24 -8.07 -8.79
C VAL A 23 -11.75 -8.30 -9.03
N ALA A 24 -11.12 -7.37 -9.74
CA ALA A 24 -9.72 -7.45 -10.13
C ALA A 24 -8.80 -7.37 -8.88
N PRO A 25 -7.97 -8.40 -8.61
CA PRO A 25 -7.22 -8.52 -7.36
C PRO A 25 -5.93 -7.68 -7.34
N HIS A 26 -5.51 -7.13 -8.47
CA HIS A 26 -4.19 -6.51 -8.66
C HIS A 26 -3.84 -5.40 -7.65
N LYS A 27 -4.72 -4.41 -7.48
CA LYS A 27 -4.46 -3.30 -6.56
C LYS A 27 -4.47 -3.74 -5.09
N PRO A 28 -5.45 -4.53 -4.60
CA PRO A 28 -5.41 -5.08 -3.24
C PRO A 28 -4.15 -5.89 -2.94
N ILE A 29 -3.72 -6.77 -3.87
CA ILE A 29 -2.53 -7.59 -3.67
C ILE A 29 -1.27 -6.73 -3.63
N LEU A 30 -1.18 -5.69 -4.45
CA LEU A 30 -0.07 -4.73 -4.42
C LEU A 30 0.00 -3.98 -3.08
N LEU A 31 -1.13 -3.51 -2.54
CA LEU A 31 -1.16 -2.85 -1.23
C LEU A 31 -0.73 -3.80 -0.12
N LEU A 32 -1.17 -5.06 -0.16
CA LEU A 32 -0.76 -6.06 0.84
C LEU A 32 0.75 -6.33 0.79
N ALA A 33 1.31 -6.45 -0.42
CA ALA A 33 2.74 -6.62 -0.62
C ALA A 33 3.55 -5.43 -0.06
N MET A 34 3.06 -4.19 -0.24
CA MET A 34 3.69 -3.00 0.33
C MET A 34 3.60 -2.98 1.86
N ILE A 35 2.44 -3.30 2.44
CA ILE A 35 2.24 -3.34 3.90
C ILE A 35 3.19 -4.34 4.56
N ASP A 36 3.33 -5.54 4.00
CA ASP A 36 4.23 -6.57 4.51
C ASP A 36 5.71 -6.12 4.43
N LEU A 37 6.11 -5.40 3.37
CA LEU A 37 7.45 -4.82 3.29
C LEU A 37 7.67 -3.65 4.28
N PHE A 38 6.64 -2.84 4.57
CA PHE A 38 6.70 -1.81 5.61
C PHE A 38 6.84 -2.44 7.00
N GLU A 39 6.12 -3.52 7.27
CA GLU A 39 6.21 -4.27 8.52
C GLU A 39 7.60 -4.89 8.73
N GLN A 40 8.20 -5.41 7.66
CA GLN A 40 9.57 -5.95 7.66
C GLN A 40 10.66 -4.87 7.74
N GLY A 41 10.31 -3.59 7.59
CA GLY A 41 11.27 -2.48 7.53
C GLY A 41 12.04 -2.38 6.20
N ASN A 42 11.65 -3.16 5.19
CA ASN A 42 12.24 -3.14 3.85
C ASN A 42 11.76 -1.94 3.01
N LEU A 43 10.59 -1.38 3.36
CA LEU A 43 10.16 -0.05 2.92
C LEU A 43 10.08 0.87 4.13
N TYR A 44 10.65 2.06 4.04
CA TYR A 44 10.70 3.02 5.17
C TYR A 44 10.56 4.49 4.76
N ARG A 45 10.53 4.75 3.45
CA ARG A 45 10.29 6.06 2.82
C ARG A 45 8.99 6.02 2.03
N ASN A 46 8.45 7.19 1.72
CA ASN A 46 7.28 7.32 0.85
C ASN A 46 7.63 7.27 -0.65
N GLU A 47 8.74 6.61 -0.97
CA GLU A 47 9.26 6.43 -2.32
C GLU A 47 9.27 4.94 -2.55
N ILE A 48 8.27 4.45 -3.29
CA ILE A 48 8.12 3.02 -3.55
C ILE A 48 8.53 2.79 -5.00
N TYR A 49 9.62 2.03 -5.18
CA TYR A 49 10.10 1.63 -6.49
C TYR A 49 9.57 0.24 -6.83
N LEU A 50 9.37 -0.02 -8.13
CA LEU A 50 9.13 -1.38 -8.59
C LEU A 50 10.44 -2.17 -8.47
N SER A 51 10.62 -2.84 -7.33
CA SER A 51 11.83 -3.59 -7.02
C SER A 51 11.62 -5.11 -7.16
N PRO A 52 12.69 -5.91 -7.26
CA PRO A 52 12.60 -7.37 -7.20
C PRO A 52 11.90 -7.86 -5.93
N GLU A 53 12.14 -7.21 -4.79
CA GLU A 53 11.53 -7.55 -3.49
C GLU A 53 10.03 -7.30 -3.51
N LEU A 54 9.60 -6.14 -4.01
CA LEU A 54 8.17 -5.83 -4.17
C LEU A 54 7.48 -6.80 -5.13
N THR A 55 8.16 -7.14 -6.23
CA THR A 55 7.65 -8.09 -7.22
C THR A 55 7.51 -9.49 -6.62
N ALA A 56 8.52 -9.97 -5.91
CA ALA A 56 8.50 -11.27 -5.24
C ALA A 56 7.37 -11.34 -4.20
N ASN A 57 7.19 -10.27 -3.41
CA ASN A 57 6.17 -10.25 -2.37
C ASN A 57 4.75 -10.16 -2.96
N PHE A 58 4.58 -9.41 -4.05
CA PHE A 58 3.34 -9.40 -4.82
C PHE A 58 2.98 -10.79 -5.34
N LEU A 59 3.93 -11.50 -5.97
CA LEU A 59 3.69 -12.85 -6.49
C LEU A 59 3.38 -13.85 -5.38
N LYS A 60 4.09 -13.77 -4.25
CA LYS A 60 3.81 -14.58 -3.05
C LYS A 60 2.35 -14.44 -2.61
N PHE A 61 1.86 -13.20 -2.47
CA PHE A 61 0.47 -12.96 -2.08
C PHE A 61 -0.52 -13.30 -3.19
N TRP A 62 -0.16 -13.07 -4.46
CA TRP A 62 -0.97 -13.46 -5.60
C TRP A 62 -1.25 -14.96 -5.57
N HIS A 63 -0.22 -15.79 -5.52
CA HIS A 63 -0.38 -17.25 -5.49
C HIS A 63 -1.11 -17.75 -4.24
N ARG A 64 -1.08 -16.98 -3.15
CA ARG A 64 -1.78 -17.34 -1.92
C ARG A 64 -3.28 -17.04 -1.97
N PHE A 65 -3.68 -15.92 -2.58
CA PHE A 65 -5.03 -15.37 -2.43
C PHE A 65 -5.83 -15.27 -3.73
N VAL A 66 -5.17 -15.36 -4.89
CA VAL A 66 -5.83 -15.23 -6.18
C VAL A 66 -5.97 -16.60 -6.83
N SER A 67 -7.22 -17.05 -6.96
CA SER A 67 -7.60 -18.30 -7.64
C SER A 67 -8.30 -18.08 -8.98
N SER A 68 -8.47 -16.82 -9.40
CA SER A 68 -9.10 -16.43 -10.67
C SER A 68 -8.12 -16.45 -11.84
N ASP A 69 -8.63 -16.49 -13.08
CA ASP A 69 -7.86 -16.41 -14.34
C ASP A 69 -7.21 -15.04 -14.63
N HIS A 70 -7.12 -14.15 -13.64
CA HIS A 70 -6.37 -12.90 -13.79
C HIS A 70 -4.86 -13.20 -13.91
N TYR A 71 -4.15 -12.42 -14.73
CA TYR A 71 -2.70 -12.53 -14.87
C TYR A 71 -1.98 -11.81 -13.74
N SER A 72 -0.94 -12.41 -13.17
CA SER A 72 -0.14 -11.83 -12.07
C SER A 72 0.82 -10.72 -12.53
N ASN A 73 0.33 -9.73 -13.28
CA ASN A 73 1.12 -8.60 -13.76
C ASN A 73 1.06 -7.43 -12.76
N ILE A 74 2.21 -7.13 -12.13
CA ILE A 74 2.38 -6.03 -11.17
C ILE A 74 2.58 -4.66 -11.84
N ALA A 75 3.06 -4.60 -13.09
CA ALA A 75 3.42 -3.33 -13.72
C ALA A 75 2.20 -2.40 -13.90
N LEU A 76 1.07 -2.97 -14.30
CA LEU A 76 -0.19 -2.24 -14.48
C LEU A 76 -0.74 -1.65 -13.17
N PRO A 77 -1.00 -2.43 -12.10
CA PRO A 77 -1.46 -1.86 -10.85
C PRO A 77 -0.42 -0.92 -10.25
N PHE A 78 0.88 -1.16 -10.41
CA PHE A 78 1.92 -0.27 -9.91
C PHE A 78 1.83 1.12 -10.56
N PHE A 79 1.77 1.18 -11.90
CA PHE A 79 1.65 2.45 -12.63
C PHE A 79 0.35 3.21 -12.29
N HIS A 80 -0.77 2.50 -12.18
CA HIS A 80 -2.06 3.11 -11.85
C HIS A 80 -2.21 3.47 -10.37
N LEU A 81 -1.54 2.77 -9.45
CA LEU A 81 -1.53 3.13 -8.03
C LEU A 81 -0.71 4.39 -7.80
N THR A 82 0.36 4.66 -8.54
CA THR A 82 1.22 5.84 -8.32
C THR A 82 0.42 7.14 -8.32
N GLY A 83 -0.55 7.29 -9.26
CA GLY A 83 -1.45 8.45 -9.28
C GLY A 83 -2.48 8.49 -8.14
N GLU A 84 -2.84 7.34 -7.53
CA GLU A 84 -3.73 7.27 -6.36
C GLU A 84 -2.96 7.43 -5.03
N LEU A 85 -1.68 7.00 -4.99
CA LEU A 85 -0.77 7.06 -3.85
C LEU A 85 -0.20 8.46 -3.64
N GLU A 86 -0.09 9.28 -4.69
CA GLU A 86 0.25 10.71 -4.56
C GLU A 86 -0.78 11.46 -3.67
N PHE A 87 -2.02 10.97 -3.62
CA PHE A 87 -3.09 11.47 -2.72
C PHE A 87 -3.21 10.71 -1.39
N MET A 88 -2.36 9.70 -1.14
CA MET A 88 -2.26 9.08 0.18
C MET A 88 -1.20 9.81 1.00
N PRO A 89 -1.55 10.34 2.19
CA PRO A 89 -0.53 10.94 3.05
C PRO A 89 0.55 9.90 3.28
N SER A 90 1.79 10.32 3.04
CA SER A 90 2.98 9.49 3.20
C SER A 90 3.03 8.80 4.56
N LEU A 91 3.76 7.69 4.69
CA LEU A 91 4.09 7.17 6.04
C LEU A 91 4.89 8.18 6.88
N GLU A 92 5.48 9.21 6.26
CA GLU A 92 6.00 10.38 6.96
C GLU A 92 4.92 11.26 7.58
N SER A 93 3.74 11.35 6.96
CA SER A 93 2.56 11.98 7.54
C SER A 93 2.06 11.22 8.78
N LEU A 94 2.29 9.90 8.85
CA LEU A 94 2.03 9.08 10.04
C LEU A 94 3.08 9.30 11.15
N ARG A 95 4.33 9.66 10.80
CA ARG A 95 5.33 10.09 11.80
C ARG A 95 4.96 11.43 12.44
N TRP A 96 4.32 12.33 11.70
CA TRP A 96 3.87 13.66 12.17
C TRP A 96 2.93 13.62 13.40
N HIS A 97 2.20 12.53 13.61
CA HIS A 97 1.27 12.39 14.74
C HIS A 97 1.86 11.74 16.00
N ARG A 98 3.09 11.20 15.97
CA ARG A 98 3.69 10.50 17.12
C ARG A 98 4.62 11.37 17.97
N THR A 99 5.14 12.47 17.43
CA THR A 99 6.09 13.35 18.13
C THR A 99 5.46 14.68 18.53
N ARG A 100 4.76 14.64 19.66
CA ARG A 100 4.35 15.80 20.46
C ARG A 100 5.61 16.51 20.95
N TRP A 101 5.96 17.67 20.39
CA TRP A 101 7.07 18.47 20.90
C TRP A 101 6.62 19.27 22.13
N LYS A 102 7.14 18.88 23.31
CA LYS A 102 7.46 19.86 24.35
C LYS A 102 8.70 20.59 23.88
N ILE A 103 8.55 21.84 23.44
CA ILE A 103 9.68 22.76 23.38
C ILE A 103 9.92 23.21 24.82
N LYS A 104 10.98 22.69 25.46
CA LYS A 104 11.58 23.33 26.62
C LYS A 104 12.83 24.05 26.14
N HIS A 105 12.83 25.38 26.28
CA HIS A 105 14.04 26.17 26.36
C HIS A 105 14.19 26.64 27.80
N GLN A 106 15.13 26.02 28.52
CA GLN A 106 16.12 26.65 29.37
C GLN A 106 17.26 25.64 29.55
#